data_AF-A0A3R9W797-F1
#
_entry.id   AF-A0A3R9W797-F1
#
_cell.length_a   1.000
_cell.length_b   1.000
_cell.length_c   1.000
_cell.angle_alpha   90.00
_cell.angle_beta   90.00
_cell.angle_gamma   90.00
#
_symmetry.space_group_name_H-M   'P 1'
#
loop_
_entity.id
_entity.type
_entity.pdbx_description
1 polymer ?
#
loop_
_entity_poly.entity_id
_entity_poly.type
_entity_poly.pdbx_seq_one_letter_code
_entity_poly.pdbx_strand_id
1 'polypeptide(L)'
;MSSMDMEIMHGDLEEANAQMRAVAGRMSAALEQIVTQLDAIRDEFTGEAAKEFGEFRQSVNMLDQSLADQFNSGADLLANAHEIIRNGDRKSAYMFHGNRSR
;
A
#
# COMPACT_ATOMS: atom_id res chain seq x y z
N MET A 1 -26.54 -12.99 -1.07
CA MET A 1 -25.25 -12.97 -0.35
C MET A 1 -25.60 -12.94 1.13
N SER A 2 -25.21 -13.99 1.85
CA SER A 2 -25.48 -14.09 3.29
C SER A 2 -24.50 -13.23 4.07
N SER A 3 -24.82 -12.86 5.32
CA SER A 3 -23.91 -12.07 6.18
C SER A 3 -22.52 -12.69 6.33
N MET A 4 -22.44 -14.02 6.23
CA MET A 4 -21.19 -14.80 6.26
C MET A 4 -20.28 -14.54 5.05
N ASP A 5 -20.85 -14.38 3.85
CA ASP A 5 -20.06 -14.10 2.63
C ASP A 5 -19.43 -12.69 2.69
N MET A 6 -20.12 -11.75 3.35
CA MET A 6 -19.63 -10.38 3.51
C MET A 6 -18.58 -10.27 4.62
N GLU A 7 -18.75 -10.97 5.74
CA GLU A 7 -17.76 -11.02 6.83
C GLU A 7 -16.42 -11.63 6.34
N ILE A 8 -16.48 -12.61 5.43
CA ILE A 8 -15.30 -13.15 4.74
C ILE A 8 -14.65 -12.08 3.85
N MET A 9 -15.42 -11.36 3.02
CA MET A 9 -14.87 -10.27 2.19
C MET A 9 -14.25 -9.13 3.01
N HIS A 10 -14.79 -8.83 4.19
CA HIS A 10 -14.23 -7.85 5.12
C HIS A 10 -12.83 -8.27 5.60
N GLY A 11 -12.69 -9.53 6.03
CA GLY A 11 -11.39 -10.10 6.42
C GLY A 11 -10.37 -10.08 5.28
N ASP A 12 -10.79 -10.49 4.07
CA ASP A 12 -9.93 -10.53 2.90
C ASP A 12 -9.42 -9.13 2.49
N LEU A 13 -10.26 -8.10 2.60
CA LEU A 13 -9.87 -6.71 2.28
C LEU A 13 -8.90 -6.11 3.32
N GLU A 14 -9.11 -6.38 4.61
CA GLU A 14 -8.19 -5.97 5.66
C GLU A 14 -6.83 -6.67 5.51
N GLU A 15 -6.86 -7.97 5.22
CA GLU A 15 -5.65 -8.75 4.97
C GLU A 15 -4.90 -8.24 3.75
N ALA A 16 -5.59 -7.98 2.63
CA ALA A 16 -4.97 -7.43 1.42
C ALA A 16 -4.30 -6.08 1.70
N ASN A 17 -4.94 -5.21 2.48
CA ASN A 17 -4.37 -3.90 2.86
C ASN A 17 -3.12 -4.06 3.74
N ALA A 18 -3.16 -4.98 4.72
CA ALA A 18 -2.01 -5.30 5.56
C ALA A 18 -0.84 -5.87 4.75
N GLN A 19 -1.12 -6.78 3.81
CA GLN A 19 -0.13 -7.35 2.91
C GLN A 19 0.50 -6.28 2.01
N MET A 20 -0.30 -5.38 1.43
CA MET A 20 0.20 -4.26 0.62
C MET A 20 1.16 -3.36 1.42
N ARG A 21 0.80 -3.00 2.66
CA ARG A 21 1.66 -2.20 3.55
C ARG A 21 2.96 -2.93 3.88
N ALA A 22 2.89 -4.24 4.14
CA ALA A 22 4.07 -5.05 4.41
C ALA A 22 5.00 -5.15 3.20
N VAL A 23 4.45 -5.30 1.99
CA VAL A 23 5.23 -5.32 0.73
C VAL A 23 5.91 -3.97 0.49
N ALA A 24 5.18 -2.86 0.65
CA ALA A 24 5.74 -1.51 0.52
C ALA A 24 6.92 -1.29 1.49
N GLY A 25 6.76 -1.68 2.76
CA GLY A 25 7.83 -1.58 3.75
C GLY A 25 9.07 -2.41 3.40
N ARG A 26 8.89 -3.62 2.86
CA ARG A 26 10.01 -4.47 2.40
C ARG A 26 10.73 -3.86 1.20
N MET A 27 9.99 -3.28 0.25
CA MET A 27 10.57 -2.64 -0.92
C MET A 27 11.42 -1.42 -0.52
N SER A 28 10.88 -0.56 0.34
CA SER A 28 11.62 0.61 0.84
C SER A 28 12.89 0.21 1.59
N ALA A 29 12.83 -0.80 2.47
CA ALA A 29 14.02 -1.30 3.16
C ALA A 29 15.09 -1.89 2.21
N ALA A 30 14.67 -2.57 1.14
CA ALA A 30 15.59 -3.08 0.12
C ALA A 30 16.26 -1.94 -0.66
N LEU A 31 15.50 -0.89 -1.01
CA LEU A 31 16.02 0.29 -1.69
C LEU A 31 17.00 1.06 -0.79
N GLU A 32 16.69 1.24 0.50
CA GLU A 32 17.62 1.84 1.47
C GLU A 32 18.93 1.05 1.57
N GLN A 33 18.87 -0.29 1.58
CA GLN A 33 20.08 -1.11 1.57
C GLN A 33 20.91 -0.91 0.31
N ILE A 34 20.28 -0.85 -0.87
CA ILE A 34 20.97 -0.58 -2.13
C ILE A 34 21.64 0.79 -2.07
N VAL A 35 20.93 1.84 -1.67
CA VAL A 35 21.48 3.19 -1.54
C VAL A 35 22.63 3.23 -0.52
N THR A 36 22.52 2.51 0.60
CA THR A 36 23.57 2.45 1.62
C THR A 36 24.84 1.77 1.11
N GLN A 37 24.70 0.63 0.41
CA GLN A 37 25.84 -0.07 -0.19
C GLN A 37 26.51 0.78 -1.25
N LEU A 38 25.70 1.45 -2.07
CA LEU A 38 26.16 2.36 -3.11
C LEU A 38 26.90 3.55 -2.51
N ASP A 39 26.39 4.15 -1.42
CA ASP A 39 27.06 5.26 -0.73
C ASP A 39 28.41 4.84 -0.13
N ALA A 40 28.54 3.58 0.33
CA ALA A 40 29.79 3.06 0.87
C ALA A 40 30.91 2.98 -0.18
N ILE A 41 30.57 2.78 -1.46
CA ILE A 41 31.53 2.74 -2.58
C ILE A 41 31.55 4.04 -3.37
N ARG A 42 30.82 5.08 -2.94
CA ARG A 42 30.67 6.35 -3.67
C ARG A 42 32.02 6.99 -3.99
N ASP A 43 32.94 6.95 -3.03
CA ASP A 43 34.24 7.61 -3.15
C ASP A 43 35.21 6.83 -4.08
N GLU A 44 34.85 5.61 -4.51
CA GLU A 44 35.56 4.88 -5.58
C GLU A 44 35.17 5.39 -6.97
N PHE A 45 33.99 5.99 -7.12
CA PHE A 45 33.56 6.57 -8.38
C PHE A 45 34.18 7.96 -8.56
N THR A 46 34.82 8.19 -9.72
CA THR A 46 35.41 9.48 -10.08
C THR A 46 35.00 9.88 -11.50
N GLY A 47 35.02 11.18 -11.79
CA GLY A 47 34.65 11.72 -13.11
C GLY A 47 33.19 11.45 -13.47
N GLU A 48 32.93 10.98 -14.69
CA GLU A 48 31.58 10.73 -15.19
C GLU A 48 30.85 9.64 -14.38
N ALA A 49 31.57 8.66 -13.84
CA ALA A 49 30.96 7.58 -13.05
C ALA A 49 30.33 8.09 -11.74
N ALA A 50 30.92 9.12 -11.11
CA ALA A 50 30.37 9.74 -9.92
C ALA A 50 29.07 10.51 -10.22
N LYS A 51 28.98 11.09 -11.43
CA LYS A 51 27.80 11.82 -11.89
C LYS A 51 26.65 10.85 -12.20
N GLU A 52 26.92 9.80 -12.98
CA GLU A 52 25.97 8.71 -13.27
C GLU A 52 25.45 8.06 -11.99
N PHE A 53 26.33 7.86 -11.00
CA PHE A 53 25.94 7.37 -9.67
C PHE A 53 24.96 8.31 -8.96
N GLY A 54 25.22 9.63 -9.01
CA GLY A 54 24.32 10.64 -8.45
C GLY A 54 22.93 10.61 -9.10
N GLU A 55 22.88 10.51 -10.43
CA GLU A 55 21.63 10.41 -11.21
C GLU A 55 20.88 9.11 -10.91
N PHE A 56 21.60 7.99 -10.79
CA PHE A 56 21.03 6.71 -10.37
C PHE A 56 20.42 6.80 -8.97
N ARG A 57 21.16 7.34 -8.00
CA ARG A 57 20.66 7.52 -6.63
C ARG A 57 19.40 8.40 -6.60
N GLN A 58 19.38 9.48 -7.36
CA GLN A 58 18.21 10.35 -7.46
C GLN A 58 17.01 9.60 -8.07
N SER A 59 17.24 8.81 -9.12
CA SER A 59 16.20 7.99 -9.76
C SER A 59 15.63 6.95 -8.82
N VAL A 60 16.46 6.27 -8.03
CA VAL A 60 16.03 5.31 -7.00
C VAL A 60 15.16 5.98 -5.94
N ASN A 61 15.57 7.15 -5.42
CA ASN A 61 14.79 7.89 -4.44
C ASN A 61 13.43 8.35 -4.97
N MET A 62 13.36 8.79 -6.24
CA MET A 62 12.09 9.15 -6.88
C MET A 62 11.19 7.93 -7.07
N LEU A 63 11.78 6.78 -7.42
CA LEU A 63 11.04 5.52 -7.55
C LEU A 63 10.47 5.05 -6.21
N ASP A 64 11.24 5.14 -5.12
CA ASP A 64 10.79 4.79 -3.77
C ASP A 64 9.59 5.65 -3.34
N GLN A 65 9.68 6.98 -3.52
CA GLN A 65 8.57 7.89 -3.22
C GLN A 65 7.33 7.58 -4.06
N SER A 66 7.50 7.39 -5.37
CA SER A 66 6.37 7.07 -6.26
C SER A 66 5.71 5.74 -5.90
N LEU A 67 6.50 4.72 -5.55
CA LEU A 67 5.99 3.43 -5.08
C LEU A 67 5.24 3.58 -3.75
N ALA A 68 5.81 4.30 -2.78
CA ALA A 68 5.17 4.55 -1.50
C ALA A 68 3.82 5.27 -1.67
N ASP A 69 3.75 6.28 -2.54
CA ASP A 69 2.52 7.02 -2.84
C ASP A 69 1.46 6.13 -3.51
N GLN A 70 1.87 5.30 -4.47
CA GLN A 70 0.97 4.34 -5.13
C GLN A 70 0.44 3.29 -4.16
N PHE A 71 1.30 2.76 -3.28
CA PHE A 71 0.89 1.80 -2.26
C PHE A 71 -0.07 2.41 -1.25
N ASN A 72 0.20 3.64 -0.77
CA ASN A 72 -0.70 4.36 0.13
C ASN A 72 -2.04 4.65 -0.53
N SER A 73 -2.03 5.09 -1.79
CA SER A 73 -3.27 5.34 -2.55
C SER A 73 -4.08 4.06 -2.76
N GLY A 74 -3.42 2.93 -3.05
CA GLY A 74 -4.08 1.63 -3.14
C GLY A 74 -4.65 1.15 -1.81
N ALA A 75 -3.91 1.33 -0.72
CA ALA A 75 -4.36 1.05 0.64
C ALA A 75 -5.60 1.88 1.04
N ASP A 76 -5.63 3.16 0.65
CA ASP A 76 -6.75 4.06 0.90
C ASP A 76 -7.97 3.71 0.04
N LEU A 77 -7.77 3.30 -1.21
CA LEU A 77 -8.85 2.78 -2.06
C LEU A 77 -9.49 1.53 -1.45
N LEU A 78 -8.68 0.59 -0.95
CA LEU A 78 -9.19 -0.60 -0.25
C LEU A 78 -9.93 -0.23 1.04
N ALA A 79 -9.41 0.72 1.83
CA ALA A 79 -10.08 1.22 3.02
C ALA A 79 -11.42 1.91 2.71
N ASN A 80 -11.48 2.72 1.65
CA ASN A 80 -12.71 3.36 1.19
C ASN A 80 -13.74 2.34 0.69
N ALA A 81 -13.30 1.34 -0.07
CA ALA A 81 -14.16 0.24 -0.49
C ALA A 81 -14.74 -0.50 0.72
N HIS A 82 -13.90 -0.75 1.72
CA HIS A 82 -14.29 -1.35 2.98
C HIS A 82 -15.36 -0.51 3.73
N GLU A 83 -15.18 0.80 3.86
CA GLU A 83 -16.20 1.67 4.48
C GLU A 83 -17.52 1.70 3.71
N ILE A 84 -17.48 1.72 2.38
CA ILE A 84 -18.68 1.68 1.53
C ILE A 84 -19.47 0.39 1.78
N ILE A 85 -18.80 -0.76 1.80
CA ILE A 85 -19.43 -2.06 2.07
C ILE A 85 -20.05 -2.04 3.48
N ARG A 86 -19.29 -1.63 4.50
CA ARG A 86 -19.77 -1.55 5.89
C ARG A 86 -21.00 -0.65 6.07
N ASN A 87 -21.02 0.49 5.38
CA ASN A 87 -22.14 1.42 5.43
C ASN A 87 -23.35 0.88 4.65
N GLY A 88 -23.12 0.18 3.54
CA GLY A 88 -24.14 -0.58 2.81
C GLY A 88 -24.78 -1.64 3.69
N ASP A 89 -23.98 -2.37 4.46
CA ASP A 89 -24.43 -3.41 5.41
C ASP A 89 -25.28 -2.84 6.52
N ARG A 90 -24.83 -1.77 7.17
CA ARG A 90 -25.62 -1.10 8.21
C ARG A 90 -26.97 -0.63 7.68
N LYS A 91 -26.99 -0.04 6.48
CA LYS A 91 -28.22 0.48 5.87
C LYS A 91 -29.18 -0.63 5.46
N SER A 92 -28.67 -1.71 4.89
CA SER A 92 -29.48 -2.87 4.51
C SER A 92 -29.99 -3.63 5.73
N ALA A 93 -29.16 -3.85 6.76
CA ALA A 93 -29.59 -4.42 8.03
C ALA A 93 -30.72 -3.59 8.68
N TYR A 94 -30.60 -2.26 8.71
CA TYR A 94 -31.68 -1.39 9.19
C TYR A 94 -32.99 -1.56 8.40
N MET A 95 -32.90 -1.67 7.06
CA MET A 95 -34.09 -1.85 6.23
C MET A 95 -34.72 -3.24 6.37
N PHE A 96 -33.93 -4.31 6.52
CA PHE A 96 -34.46 -5.67 6.67
C PHE A 96 -34.97 -5.97 8.10
N HIS A 97 -34.39 -5.37 9.14
CA HIS A 97 -34.89 -5.49 10.51
C HIS A 97 -36.06 -4.54 10.80
N GLY A 98 -36.10 -3.34 10.18
CA GLY A 98 -37.21 -2.40 10.29
C GLY A 98 -38.52 -2.87 9.63
N ASN A 99 -38.44 -3.72 8.61
CA ASN A 99 -39.62 -4.20 7.86
C ASN A 99 -40.24 -5.50 8.41
N ARG A 100 -39.72 -6.09 9.51
CA ARG A 100 -40.31 -7.27 10.16
C ARG A 100 -41.27 -6.95 11.33
N SER A 101 -41.56 -5.67 11.57
CA SER A 101 -42.47 -5.22 12.65
C SER A 101 -43.78 -4.60 12.14
N ARG A 102 -44.26 -5.01 10.97
CA ARG A 102 -45.60 -4.67 10.46
C ARG A 102 -46.37 -5.91 10.06
#